data_AF-A0A7S2FNM8-F1
#
_entry.id   AF-A0A7S2FNM8-F1
#
_cell.length_a   1.000
_cell.length_b   1.000
_cell.length_c   1.000
_cell.angle_alpha   90.00
_cell.angle_beta   90.00
_cell.angle_gamma   90.00
#
_symmetry.space_group_name_H-M   'P 1'
#
loop_
_entity.id
_entity.type
_entity.pdbx_description
1 polymer ?
#
loop_
_entity_poly.entity_id
_entity_poly.type
_entity_poly.pdbx_seq_one_letter_code
_entity_poly.pdbx_strand_id
1 'polypeptide(L)'
;QLSSGRFDGDCSQGAALAAMAVGGRLGVAPGPLAGDKKKGLKRGRRPSSKTNYRDGVPLQRRRVMGDCPQVFEDAGQAVAAVRDLKAVVVNLERRPDRLDGCGKRLAAHCPGLRYERFAATDGKRELIPASEVASSWHTGRNVVYQRQRAIRKGWDDLDTYKERVLELSPGERGCASSHIRAW
;
A
#
# COMPACT_ATOMS: atom_id res chain seq x y z
N GLN A 1 26.61 28.98 52.34
CA GLN A 1 25.24 28.76 52.86
C GLN A 1 24.30 29.09 51.70
N LEU A 2 23.53 28.22 51.02
CA LEU A 2 23.10 26.80 51.03
C LEU A 2 23.01 26.45 49.52
N SER A 3 23.64 25.43 48.92
CA SER A 3 23.49 23.96 49.00
C SER A 3 22.06 23.39 48.94
N SER A 4 21.85 22.61 47.88
CA SER A 4 21.16 21.30 47.79
C SER A 4 19.63 21.17 47.71
N GLY A 5 19.21 20.31 46.77
CA GLY A 5 17.92 19.63 46.65
C GLY A 5 17.82 18.91 45.29
N ARG A 6 18.66 17.89 45.03
CA ARG A 6 18.34 16.44 45.09
C ARG A 6 17.10 16.02 44.28
N PHE A 7 17.37 15.27 43.21
CA PHE A 7 16.42 14.44 42.49
C PHE A 7 16.88 12.99 42.70
N ASP A 8 16.22 12.29 43.62
CA ASP A 8 16.36 10.84 43.83
C ASP A 8 15.11 10.17 43.25
N GLY A 9 15.31 9.09 42.49
CA GLY A 9 14.22 8.35 41.86
C GLY A 9 14.72 7.13 41.10
N ASP A 10 15.60 6.38 41.74
CA ASP A 10 16.03 5.04 41.32
C ASP A 10 14.86 4.06 41.54
N CYS A 11 14.50 3.28 40.53
CA CYS A 11 13.59 2.16 40.69
C CYS A 11 14.08 0.99 39.84
N SER A 12 15.07 0.29 40.39
CA SER A 12 15.46 -1.04 40.00
C SER A 12 14.78 -2.03 40.96
N GLN A 13 13.80 -2.80 40.45
CA GLN A 13 13.42 -4.10 41.00
C GLN A 13 13.00 -5.04 39.87
N GLY A 14 13.70 -6.17 39.77
CA GLY A 14 13.32 -7.27 38.92
C GLY A 14 12.29 -8.17 39.58
N ALA A 15 11.62 -8.99 38.77
CA ALA A 15 11.09 -10.28 39.18
C ALA A 15 10.88 -11.14 37.93
N ALA A 16 11.55 -12.28 37.90
CA ALA A 16 11.28 -13.39 37.00
C ALA A 16 9.89 -13.99 37.31
N LEU A 17 9.18 -14.48 36.29
CA LEU A 17 8.34 -15.66 36.49
C LEU A 17 8.17 -16.44 35.18
N ALA A 18 8.34 -17.74 35.32
CA ALA A 18 8.23 -18.76 34.31
C ALA A 18 6.80 -18.98 33.81
N ALA A 19 6.66 -19.51 32.59
CA ALA A 19 5.54 -20.37 32.25
C ALA A 19 6.04 -21.55 31.41
N MET A 20 5.91 -22.73 32.01
CA MET A 20 6.24 -24.04 31.46
C MET A 20 5.28 -24.48 30.36
N ALA A 21 5.76 -25.45 29.58
CA ALA A 21 5.00 -26.26 28.66
C ALA A 21 4.04 -27.24 29.38
N VAL A 22 2.83 -27.38 28.83
CA VAL A 22 1.94 -28.56 28.91
C VAL A 22 1.13 -28.52 27.60
N GLY A 23 1.24 -29.44 26.65
CA GLY A 23 0.80 -30.83 26.75
C GLY A 23 -0.60 -30.94 26.10
N GLY A 24 -0.68 -31.52 24.90
CA GLY A 24 -1.96 -31.66 24.18
C GLY A 24 -1.83 -32.34 22.81
N ARG A 25 -1.18 -33.51 22.77
CA ARG A 25 -1.30 -34.44 21.63
C ARG A 25 -2.66 -35.14 21.73
N LEU A 26 -3.58 -34.84 20.81
CA LEU A 26 -4.69 -35.72 20.50
C LEU A 26 -4.48 -36.25 19.08
N GLY A 27 -4.35 -37.57 19.00
CA GLY A 27 -4.14 -38.31 17.77
C GLY A 27 -5.35 -38.23 16.85
N VAL A 28 -5.07 -38.14 15.56
CA VAL A 28 -6.05 -38.41 14.51
C VAL A 28 -5.50 -39.57 13.69
N ALA A 29 -6.28 -40.65 13.65
CA ALA A 29 -5.97 -41.88 12.95
C ALA A 29 -5.95 -41.68 11.42
N PRO A 30 -5.14 -42.43 10.67
CA PRO A 30 -5.25 -42.52 9.22
C PRO A 30 -6.29 -43.57 8.83
N GLY A 31 -7.41 -43.12 8.25
CA GLY A 31 -8.41 -43.98 7.60
C GLY A 31 -8.38 -43.81 6.07
N PRO A 32 -8.40 -44.89 5.27
CA PRO A 32 -8.28 -44.83 3.82
C PRO A 32 -9.65 -44.80 3.13
N LEU A 33 -9.83 -43.95 2.12
CA LEU A 33 -10.86 -44.09 1.08
C LEU A 33 -10.26 -43.53 -0.22
N ALA A 34 -9.79 -44.40 -1.13
CA ALA A 34 -10.58 -45.00 -2.21
C ALA A 34 -11.11 -43.93 -3.18
N GLY A 35 -10.54 -43.95 -4.39
CA GLY A 35 -10.66 -42.89 -5.39
C GLY A 35 -11.97 -42.91 -6.17
N ASP A 36 -12.51 -41.71 -6.38
CA ASP A 36 -13.51 -41.44 -7.40
C ASP A 36 -12.87 -40.83 -8.65
N LYS A 37 -12.80 -41.64 -9.70
CA LYS A 37 -12.46 -41.22 -11.06
C LYS A 37 -13.53 -40.25 -11.57
N LYS A 38 -13.32 -38.95 -11.40
CA LYS A 38 -14.11 -37.92 -12.10
C LYS A 38 -13.79 -37.97 -13.59
N LYS A 39 -14.72 -38.55 -14.36
CA LYS A 39 -14.74 -38.52 -15.83
C LYS A 39 -14.71 -37.05 -16.27
N GLY A 40 -13.67 -36.68 -17.03
CA GLY A 40 -13.51 -35.35 -17.60
C GLY A 40 -14.67 -35.01 -18.53
N LEU A 41 -15.50 -34.06 -18.12
CA LEU A 41 -16.41 -33.36 -19.01
C LEU A 41 -15.58 -32.59 -20.04
N LYS A 42 -15.58 -33.07 -21.29
CA LYS A 42 -15.02 -32.34 -22.44
C LYS A 42 -15.78 -31.02 -22.55
N ARG A 43 -15.17 -29.94 -22.05
CA ARG A 43 -15.64 -28.57 -22.27
C ARG A 43 -15.57 -28.31 -23.78
N GLY A 44 -16.75 -28.35 -24.42
CA GLY A 44 -16.90 -27.96 -25.81
C GLY A 44 -16.36 -26.55 -26.01
N ARG A 45 -15.43 -26.42 -26.96
CA ARG A 45 -14.86 -25.16 -27.42
C ARG A 45 -16.02 -24.33 -27.99
N ARG A 46 -16.54 -23.36 -27.21
CA ARG A 46 -17.51 -22.41 -27.76
C ARG A 46 -16.79 -21.56 -28.81
N PRO A 47 -17.36 -21.39 -30.02
CA PRO A 47 -16.78 -20.49 -31.00
C PRO A 47 -16.81 -19.07 -30.45
N SER A 48 -15.62 -18.51 -30.29
CA SER A 48 -15.38 -17.11 -29.93
C SER A 48 -16.09 -16.22 -30.96
N SER A 49 -17.14 -15.53 -30.53
CA SER A 49 -17.72 -14.45 -31.32
C SER A 49 -16.69 -13.34 -31.41
N LYS A 50 -16.21 -13.06 -32.62
CA LYS A 50 -15.33 -11.94 -32.93
C LYS A 50 -16.11 -10.64 -32.73
N THR A 51 -16.16 -10.12 -31.51
CA THR A 51 -16.54 -8.72 -31.28
C THR A 51 -15.37 -7.85 -31.70
N ASN A 52 -15.56 -7.19 -32.85
CA ASN A 52 -14.64 -6.22 -33.43
C ASN A 52 -14.53 -5.01 -32.50
N TYR A 53 -13.60 -5.03 -31.54
CA TYR A 53 -13.09 -3.81 -30.90
C TYR A 53 -12.06 -3.15 -31.82
N ARG A 54 -12.50 -2.81 -33.04
CA ARG A 54 -11.76 -1.98 -33.97
C ARG A 54 -12.35 -0.58 -33.89
N ASP A 55 -11.90 0.18 -32.90
CA ASP A 55 -11.69 1.62 -33.09
C ASP A 55 -10.22 1.89 -32.77
N GLY A 56 -9.45 1.89 -33.85
CA GLY A 56 -8.01 1.99 -33.86
C GLY A 56 -7.56 3.42 -33.62
N VAL A 57 -7.26 3.74 -32.37
CA VAL A 57 -6.27 4.78 -32.10
C VAL A 57 -4.92 4.09 -32.05
N PRO A 58 -4.01 4.34 -33.02
CA PRO A 58 -2.64 3.89 -32.90
C PRO A 58 -2.09 4.49 -31.60
N LEU A 59 -1.73 3.63 -30.64
CA LEU A 59 -0.97 4.05 -29.48
C LEU A 59 0.40 4.48 -29.99
N GLN A 60 0.51 5.74 -30.43
CA GLN A 60 1.79 6.37 -30.65
C GLN A 60 2.53 6.31 -29.32
N ARG A 61 3.47 5.39 -29.20
CA ARG A 61 4.45 5.41 -28.12
C ARG A 61 5.15 6.76 -28.21
N ARG A 62 4.78 7.72 -27.36
CA ARG A 62 5.70 8.77 -26.98
C ARG A 62 6.89 8.04 -26.37
N ARG A 63 7.95 7.85 -27.15
CA ARG A 63 9.27 7.62 -26.57
C ARG A 63 9.52 8.88 -25.75
N VAL A 64 9.52 8.75 -24.43
CA VAL A 64 10.10 9.76 -23.57
C VAL A 64 11.60 9.68 -23.86
N MET A 65 12.02 10.37 -24.93
CA MET A 65 13.42 10.64 -25.25
C MET A 65 13.81 11.80 -24.32
N GLY A 66 14.09 11.44 -23.08
CA GLY A 66 14.74 12.29 -22.12
C GLY A 66 15.64 11.36 -21.34
N ASP A 67 16.94 11.61 -21.39
CA ASP A 67 17.87 10.90 -20.53
C ASP A 67 17.38 11.04 -19.10
N CYS A 68 17.17 9.90 -18.43
CA CYS A 68 16.94 9.91 -17.01
C CYS A 68 18.14 10.65 -16.42
N PRO A 69 17.96 11.76 -15.68
CA PRO A 69 19.08 12.54 -15.17
C PRO A 69 20.03 11.58 -14.47
N GLN A 70 21.30 11.68 -14.85
CA GLN A 70 22.32 10.71 -14.53
C GLN A 70 22.25 10.32 -13.07
N VAL A 71 22.23 9.01 -12.82
CA VAL A 71 22.38 8.42 -11.49
C VAL A 71 23.49 9.20 -10.80
N PHE A 72 23.25 9.76 -9.61
CA PHE A 72 24.29 10.49 -8.87
C PHE A 72 25.52 9.58 -8.77
N GLU A 73 26.57 9.89 -9.54
CA GLU A 73 27.78 9.06 -9.62
C GLU A 73 28.54 9.06 -8.29
N ASP A 74 28.27 10.06 -7.46
CA ASP A 74 28.82 10.22 -6.12
C ASP A 74 27.69 10.27 -5.07
N ALA A 75 27.72 9.34 -4.12
CA ALA A 75 26.83 9.31 -2.97
C ALA A 75 26.92 10.60 -2.13
N GLY A 76 28.08 11.28 -2.11
CA GLY A 76 28.26 12.56 -1.43
C GLY A 76 27.40 13.69 -2.01
N GLN A 77 27.25 13.72 -3.34
CA GLN A 77 26.41 14.72 -4.01
C GLN A 77 24.91 14.48 -3.76
N ALA A 78 24.48 13.21 -3.74
CA ALA A 78 23.10 12.86 -3.42
C ALA A 78 22.73 13.28 -1.99
N VAL A 79 23.62 13.06 -1.01
CA VAL A 79 23.40 13.46 0.39
C VAL A 79 23.32 14.99 0.52
N ALA A 80 24.18 15.73 -0.17
CA ALA A 80 24.13 17.18 -0.20
C ALA A 80 22.80 17.69 -0.78
N ALA A 81 22.36 17.14 -1.92
CA ALA A 81 21.11 17.53 -2.57
C ALA A 81 19.88 17.27 -1.69
N VAL A 82 19.86 16.16 -0.94
CA VAL A 82 18.73 15.77 -0.09
C VAL A 82 18.66 16.60 1.20
N ARG A 83 19.79 17.14 1.68
CA ARG A 83 19.86 17.91 2.93
C ARG A 83 19.08 19.23 2.88
N ASP A 84 18.99 19.82 1.69
CA ASP A 84 18.28 21.07 1.46
C ASP A 84 16.78 20.85 1.16
N LEU A 85 16.35 19.60 0.99
CA LEU A 85 14.95 19.26 0.81
C LEU A 85 14.23 19.20 2.16
N LYS A 86 13.07 19.84 2.20
CA LYS A 86 12.10 19.69 3.29
C LYS A 86 11.02 18.72 2.83
N ALA A 87 10.88 17.62 3.56
CA ALA A 87 9.81 16.65 3.34
C ALA A 87 8.71 16.78 4.38
N VAL A 88 7.52 16.34 4.01
CA VAL A 88 6.38 16.22 4.92
C VAL A 88 5.94 14.77 4.95
N VAL A 89 5.85 14.21 6.16
CA VAL A 89 5.33 12.85 6.39
C VAL A 89 3.92 12.97 6.93
N VAL A 90 2.95 12.71 6.05
CA VAL A 90 1.53 12.66 6.38
C VAL A 90 1.25 11.37 7.16
N ASN A 91 0.89 11.48 8.43
CA ASN A 91 0.65 10.33 9.29
C ASN A 91 -0.54 10.52 10.23
N LEU A 92 -1.28 9.44 10.45
CA LEU A 92 -2.41 9.41 11.38
C LEU A 92 -1.92 9.44 12.83
N GLU A 93 -2.56 10.24 13.67
CA GLU A 93 -2.23 10.36 15.10
C GLU A 93 -2.23 9.04 15.85
N ARG A 94 -3.23 8.20 15.56
CA ARG A 94 -3.36 6.89 16.19
C ARG A 94 -2.34 5.83 15.73
N ARG A 95 -1.43 6.17 14.80
CA ARG A 95 -0.42 5.26 14.23
C ARG A 95 1.01 5.78 14.39
N PRO A 96 1.49 6.00 15.63
CA PRO A 96 2.89 6.40 15.87
C PRO A 96 3.87 5.31 15.40
N ASP A 97 3.47 4.02 15.50
CA ASP A 97 4.24 2.87 15.01
C ASP A 97 4.70 3.01 13.55
N ARG A 98 3.82 3.56 12.69
CA ARG A 98 4.10 3.75 11.27
C ARG A 98 5.04 4.92 11.02
N LEU A 99 4.92 6.00 11.79
CA LEU A 99 5.81 7.15 11.74
C LEU A 99 7.23 6.77 12.14
N ASP A 100 7.38 6.02 13.23
CA ASP A 100 8.69 5.56 13.70
C ASP A 100 9.35 4.63 12.67
N GLY A 101 8.58 3.72 12.10
CA GLY A 101 9.05 2.86 11.02
C GLY A 101 9.45 3.64 9.76
N CYS A 102 8.73 4.72 9.43
CA CYS A 102 9.08 5.62 8.34
C CYS A 102 10.39 6.36 8.64
N GLY A 103 10.53 6.93 9.85
CA GLY A 103 11.75 7.62 10.28
C GLY A 103 12.99 6.74 10.21
N LYS A 104 12.90 5.48 10.66
CA LYS A 104 13.99 4.50 10.53
C LYS A 104 14.40 4.25 9.08
N ARG A 105 13.43 4.12 8.16
CA ARG A 105 13.72 3.94 6.72
C ARG A 105 14.31 5.19 6.09
N LEU A 106 13.80 6.37 6.44
CA LEU A 106 14.35 7.64 5.96
C LEU A 106 15.79 7.84 6.44
N ALA A 107 16.08 7.55 7.71
CA ALA A 107 17.44 7.60 8.23
C ALA A 107 18.39 6.62 7.51
N ALA A 108 17.90 5.42 7.18
CA ALA A 108 18.70 4.39 6.51
C ALA A 108 18.98 4.68 5.03
N HIS A 109 18.02 5.26 4.30
CA HIS A 109 18.10 5.40 2.84
C HIS A 109 18.27 6.84 2.34
N CYS A 110 17.97 7.83 3.18
CA CYS A 110 18.04 9.25 2.84
C CYS A 110 18.68 10.02 4.01
N PRO A 111 19.94 9.72 4.36
CA PRO A 111 20.60 10.40 5.46
C PRO A 111 20.67 11.90 5.19
N GLY A 112 20.20 12.70 6.15
CA GLY A 112 20.15 14.16 6.03
C GLY A 112 18.83 14.71 5.52
N LEU A 113 17.89 13.89 5.04
CA LEU A 113 16.55 14.38 4.68
C LEU A 113 15.83 14.86 5.94
N ARG A 114 15.49 16.15 5.94
CA ARG A 114 14.67 16.73 7.00
C ARG A 114 13.21 16.47 6.66
N TYR A 115 12.47 15.96 7.63
CA TYR A 115 11.03 15.81 7.49
C TYR A 115 10.30 16.31 8.72
N GLU A 116 9.12 16.88 8.49
CA GLU A 116 8.17 17.19 9.54
C GLU A 116 6.95 16.29 9.43
N ARG A 117 6.35 15.98 10.56
CA ARG A 117 5.11 15.22 10.59
C ARG A 117 3.95 16.17 10.29
N PHE A 118 3.10 15.78 9.36
CA PHE A 118 1.81 16.42 9.12
C PHE A 118 0.68 15.50 9.59
N ALA A 119 -0.25 16.06 10.36
CA ALA A 119 -1.39 15.31 10.87
C ALA A 119 -2.34 14.95 9.73
N ALA A 120 -2.46 13.65 9.45
CA ALA A 120 -3.39 13.14 8.44
C ALA A 120 -4.83 13.22 8.96
N THR A 121 -5.76 13.56 8.07
CA THR A 121 -7.21 13.49 8.31
C THR A 121 -7.63 12.04 8.57
N ASP A 122 -8.21 11.78 9.74
CA ASP A 122 -8.79 10.49 10.06
C ASP A 122 -10.21 10.39 9.52
N GLY A 123 -10.39 9.91 8.29
CA GLY A 123 -11.71 9.86 7.67
C GLY A 123 -12.74 8.96 8.38
N LYS A 124 -12.34 8.16 9.38
CA LYS A 124 -13.28 7.44 10.28
C LYS A 124 -13.81 8.30 11.43
N ARG A 125 -13.07 9.33 11.84
CA ARG A 125 -13.38 10.18 13.02
C ARG A 125 -13.79 11.60 12.62
N GLU A 126 -13.16 12.14 11.59
CA GLU A 126 -13.38 13.48 11.10
C GLU A 126 -14.45 13.49 10.00
N LEU A 127 -15.31 14.51 10.02
CA LEU A 127 -16.26 14.77 8.95
C LEU A 127 -15.52 15.40 7.78
N ILE A 128 -15.45 14.69 6.65
CA ILE A 128 -14.87 15.20 5.41
C ILE A 128 -16.02 15.71 4.53
N PRO A 129 -16.08 17.02 4.22
CA PRO A 129 -17.16 17.56 3.42
C PRO A 129 -17.12 17.02 1.98
N ALA A 130 -18.30 16.75 1.41
CA ALA A 130 -18.42 16.23 0.04
C ALA A 130 -17.91 17.21 -1.03
N SER A 131 -17.76 18.50 -0.69
CA SER A 131 -17.14 19.51 -1.54
C SER A 131 -15.62 19.38 -1.63
N GLU A 132 -14.97 18.68 -0.69
CA GLU A 132 -13.52 18.51 -0.64
C GLU A 132 -13.09 17.22 -1.34
N VAL A 133 -13.81 16.12 -1.12
CA VAL A 133 -13.43 14.80 -1.64
C VAL A 133 -14.63 14.09 -2.25
N ALA A 134 -14.43 13.47 -3.40
CA ALA A 134 -15.43 12.59 -4.02
C ALA A 134 -15.84 11.44 -3.08
N SER A 135 -17.10 11.01 -3.14
CA SER A 135 -17.59 9.87 -2.36
C SER A 135 -17.45 8.54 -3.09
N SER A 136 -17.37 8.57 -4.43
CA SER A 136 -17.30 7.37 -5.26
C SER A 136 -16.47 7.62 -6.51
N TRP A 137 -16.07 6.53 -7.17
CA TRP A 137 -15.31 6.59 -8.41
C TRP A 137 -15.76 5.51 -9.40
N HIS A 138 -15.75 5.86 -10.69
CA HIS A 138 -16.18 4.99 -11.78
C HIS A 138 -14.99 4.23 -12.39
N THR A 139 -15.06 2.90 -12.43
CA THR A 139 -13.95 2.05 -12.86
C THR A 139 -13.83 1.86 -14.38
N GLY A 140 -14.74 2.43 -15.18
CA GLY A 140 -14.80 2.20 -16.63
C GLY A 140 -13.46 2.40 -17.36
N ARG A 141 -12.74 3.50 -17.06
CA ARG A 141 -11.41 3.72 -17.66
C ARG A 141 -10.39 2.65 -17.25
N ASN A 142 -10.41 2.21 -15.99
CA ASN A 142 -9.52 1.14 -15.52
C ASN A 142 -9.83 -0.19 -16.19
N VAL A 143 -11.11 -0.49 -16.43
CA VAL A 143 -11.55 -1.71 -17.11
C VAL A 143 -11.00 -1.77 -18.53
N VAL A 144 -10.97 -0.64 -19.26
CA VAL A 144 -10.33 -0.56 -20.58
C VAL A 144 -8.86 -0.97 -20.50
N TYR A 145 -8.10 -0.40 -19.56
CA TYR A 145 -6.68 -0.74 -19.38
C TYR A 145 -6.45 -2.19 -18.96
N GLN A 146 -7.32 -2.73 -18.11
CA GLN A 146 -7.26 -4.13 -17.66
C GLN A 146 -7.47 -5.08 -18.83
N ARG A 147 -8.50 -4.85 -19.66
CA ARG A 147 -8.76 -5.66 -20.86
C ARG A 147 -7.62 -5.58 -21.87
N GLN A 148 -7.11 -4.38 -22.14
CA GLN A 148 -5.94 -4.22 -23.02
C GLN A 148 -4.70 -4.95 -22.48
N ARG A 149 -4.50 -4.95 -21.16
CA ARG A 149 -3.42 -5.72 -20.53
C ARG A 149 -3.63 -7.22 -20.67
N ALA A 150 -4.83 -7.73 -20.41
CA ALA A 150 -5.17 -9.14 -20.54
C ALA A 150 -4.95 -9.63 -21.98
N ILE A 151 -5.41 -8.88 -23.00
CA ILE A 151 -5.15 -9.19 -24.41
C ILE A 151 -3.64 -9.26 -24.69
N ARG A 152 -2.87 -8.25 -24.28
CA ARG A 152 -1.41 -8.21 -24.51
C ARG A 152 -0.67 -9.35 -23.82
N LYS A 153 -1.18 -9.86 -22.70
CA LYS A 153 -0.58 -10.94 -21.93
C LYS A 153 -1.16 -12.31 -22.28
N GLY A 154 -2.14 -12.39 -23.18
CA GLY A 154 -2.82 -13.63 -23.54
C GLY A 154 -3.61 -14.25 -22.38
N TRP A 155 -4.15 -13.42 -21.47
CA TRP A 155 -4.99 -13.88 -20.37
C TRP A 155 -6.42 -14.14 -20.86
N ASP A 156 -7.05 -15.23 -20.37
CA ASP A 156 -8.38 -15.70 -20.79
C ASP A 156 -9.49 -15.29 -19.81
N ASP A 157 -9.38 -14.09 -19.23
CA ASP A 157 -10.25 -13.57 -18.17
C ASP A 157 -10.97 -12.28 -18.58
N LEU A 158 -11.12 -12.03 -19.89
CA LEU A 158 -11.65 -10.77 -20.43
C LEU A 158 -13.09 -10.44 -20.02
N ASP A 159 -13.87 -11.46 -19.65
CA ASP A 159 -15.25 -11.39 -19.17
C ASP A 159 -15.36 -11.03 -17.69
N THR A 160 -14.27 -11.17 -16.93
CA THR A 160 -14.23 -10.83 -15.50
C THR A 160 -14.19 -9.33 -15.25
N TYR A 161 -13.68 -8.55 -16.21
CA TYR A 161 -13.54 -7.10 -16.11
C TYR A 161 -14.87 -6.40 -16.39
N LYS A 162 -15.53 -5.93 -15.32
CA LYS A 162 -16.82 -5.23 -15.38
C LYS A 162 -16.69 -3.84 -14.79
N GLU A 163 -17.27 -2.87 -15.47
CA GLU A 163 -17.37 -1.49 -14.97
C GLU A 163 -18.27 -1.46 -13.73
N ARG A 164 -17.86 -0.65 -12.75
CA ARG A 164 -18.55 -0.48 -11.47
C ARG A 164 -18.35 0.95 -11.00
N VAL A 165 -19.33 1.43 -10.24
CA VAL A 165 -19.11 2.57 -9.34
C VAL A 165 -18.75 2.00 -7.99
N LEU A 166 -17.62 2.44 -7.44
CA LEU A 166 -17.13 2.01 -6.14
C LEU A 166 -17.20 3.19 -5.18
N GLU A 167 -17.83 2.97 -4.03
CA GLU A 167 -17.82 3.94 -2.93
C GLU A 167 -16.43 3.98 -2.28
N LEU A 168 -15.90 5.18 -2.09
CA LEU A 168 -14.65 5.40 -1.39
C LEU A 168 -14.88 5.21 0.11
N SER A 169 -14.08 4.34 0.69
CA SER A 169 -14.06 4.09 2.12
C SER A 169 -13.66 5.36 2.89
N PRO A 170 -14.02 5.45 4.18
CA PRO A 170 -13.54 6.51 5.07
C PRO A 170 -12.01 6.70 5.03
N GLY A 171 -11.25 5.61 4.91
CA GLY A 171 -9.79 5.66 4.83
C GLY A 171 -9.27 6.26 3.52
N GLU A 172 -9.89 5.92 2.39
CA GLU A 172 -9.53 6.48 1.08
C GLU A 172 -9.84 7.97 1.01
N ARG A 173 -11.01 8.39 1.54
CA ARG A 173 -11.36 9.81 1.62
C ARG A 173 -10.43 10.59 2.55
N GLY A 174 -10.09 10.02 3.71
CA GLY A 174 -9.13 10.62 4.64
C GLY A 174 -7.75 10.81 4.01
N CYS A 175 -7.29 9.83 3.21
CA CYS A 175 -6.06 9.94 2.43
C CYS A 175 -6.13 11.13 1.46
N ALA A 176 -7.18 11.22 0.65
CA ALA A 176 -7.35 12.32 -0.30
C ALA A 176 -7.43 13.69 0.38
N SER A 177 -8.23 13.84 1.44
CA SER A 177 -8.32 15.07 2.24
C SER A 177 -6.96 15.47 2.82
N SER A 178 -6.19 14.51 3.34
CA SER A 178 -4.85 14.78 3.87
C SER A 178 -3.90 15.33 2.81
N HIS A 179 -4.00 14.83 1.57
CA HIS A 179 -3.21 15.34 0.45
C HIS A 179 -3.62 16.75 0.03
N ILE A 180 -4.93 17.04 0.02
CA ILE A 180 -5.44 18.39 -0.26
C ILE A 180 -4.96 19.38 0.79
N ARG A 181 -5.00 19.02 2.08
CA ARG A 181 -4.55 19.88 3.18
C ARG A 181 -3.03 20.10 3.23
N ALA A 182 -2.25 19.17 2.70
CA ALA A 182 -0.79 19.23 2.73
C ALA A 182 -0.18 20.04 1.56
N TRP A 183 -0.97 20.28 0.50
CA TRP A 183 -0.61 21.07 -0.68
C TRP A 183 -1.07 22.52 -0.54
#